data_AF-A0A7V5GZC4-F1
#
_entry.id   AF-A0A7V5GZC4-F1
#
_cell.length_a   1.000
_cell.length_b   1.000
_cell.length_c   1.000
_cell.angle_alpha   90.00
_cell.angle_beta   90.00
_cell.angle_gamma   90.00
#
_symmetry.space_group_name_H-M   'P 1'
#
loop_
_entity.id
_entity.type
_entity.pdbx_description
1 polymer ?
#
loop_
_entity_poly.entity_id
_entity_poly.type
_entity_poly.pdbx_seq_one_letter_code
_entity_poly.pdbx_strand_id
1 'polypeptide(L)'
;MLKKSISLLAIMLVLSFASCRSEVKDQQEPKDNYTEVSELAEQTKSESNNTPEQNAGFTPQVFFATSVSPAKPGNLVDFVWKQDGKEFKFSDYVKGKIVLLNFWGTWCPPCRREIPDLIEVHQESEGKDFV
;
A
#
# COMPACT_ATOMS: atom_id res chain seq x y z
N MET A 1 16.66 -58.98 18.02
CA MET A 1 17.06 -57.67 18.59
C MET A 1 16.75 -56.47 17.68
N LEU A 2 16.70 -56.64 16.36
CA LEU A 2 16.44 -55.57 15.38
C LEU A 2 15.03 -54.91 15.44
N LYS A 3 14.00 -55.62 15.94
CA LYS A 3 12.63 -55.06 16.05
C LYS A 3 12.49 -54.02 17.17
N LYS A 4 13.30 -54.14 18.24
CA LYS A 4 13.29 -53.18 19.37
C LYS A 4 13.97 -51.86 19.01
N SER A 5 15.02 -51.90 18.17
CA SER A 5 15.71 -50.68 17.71
C SER A 5 14.90 -49.86 16.72
N ILE A 6 14.13 -50.51 15.83
CA ILE A 6 13.23 -49.80 14.89
C ILE A 6 12.08 -49.09 15.64
N SER A 7 11.51 -49.73 16.67
CA SER A 7 10.47 -49.12 17.50
C SER A 7 10.98 -47.92 18.31
N LEU A 8 12.20 -48.00 18.86
CA LEU A 8 12.85 -46.88 19.56
C LEU A 8 13.18 -45.72 18.61
N LEU A 9 13.64 -46.01 17.38
CA LEU A 9 13.90 -45.00 16.36
C LEU A 9 12.61 -44.28 15.93
N ALA A 10 11.51 -45.01 15.73
CA ALA A 10 10.23 -44.42 15.36
C ALA A 10 9.67 -43.51 16.48
N ILE A 11 9.79 -43.92 17.74
CA ILE A 11 9.35 -43.12 18.90
C ILE A 11 10.22 -41.85 19.04
N MET A 12 11.53 -41.94 18.83
CA MET A 12 12.43 -40.78 18.82
C MET A 12 12.14 -39.81 17.66
N LEU A 13 11.78 -40.34 16.49
CA LEU A 13 11.37 -39.52 15.34
C LEU A 13 10.09 -38.74 15.68
N VAL A 14 9.07 -39.42 16.22
CA VAL A 14 7.78 -38.80 16.58
C VAL A 14 7.93 -37.77 17.69
N LEU A 15 8.79 -38.00 18.69
CA LEU A 15 9.10 -37.02 19.74
C LEU A 15 9.88 -35.80 19.21
N SER A 16 10.72 -35.99 18.19
CA SER A 16 11.42 -34.90 17.51
C SER A 16 10.45 -34.04 16.69
N PHE A 17 9.49 -34.65 15.98
CA PHE A 17 8.45 -33.91 15.25
C PHE A 17 7.43 -33.22 16.18
N ALA A 18 7.13 -33.80 17.35
CA ALA A 18 6.27 -33.16 18.35
C ALA A 18 6.95 -31.96 19.04
N SER A 19 8.28 -31.96 19.19
CA SER A 19 9.04 -30.82 19.74
C SER A 19 9.15 -29.63 18.78
N CYS A 20 8.92 -29.84 17.47
CA CYS A 20 8.80 -28.76 16.47
C CYS A 20 7.40 -28.12 16.42
N ARG A 21 6.43 -28.58 17.22
CA ARG A 21 5.15 -27.88 17.42
C ARG A 21 5.22 -26.94 18.62
N SER A 22 6.35 -26.25 18.76
CA SER A 22 6.49 -25.11 19.66
C SER A 22 5.93 -23.89 18.93
N GLU A 23 4.87 -23.32 19.49
CA GLU A 23 4.54 -21.89 19.50
C GLU A 23 5.18 -21.05 18.38
N VAL A 24 4.40 -20.69 17.35
CA VAL A 24 4.62 -19.41 16.66
C VAL A 24 4.35 -18.33 17.70
N LYS A 25 5.37 -18.03 18.50
CA LYS A 25 5.43 -16.76 19.21
C LYS A 25 5.49 -15.71 18.12
N ASP A 26 4.38 -15.01 17.96
CA ASP A 26 4.32 -13.66 17.43
C ASP A 26 5.66 -12.99 17.69
N GLN A 27 6.43 -12.76 16.63
CA GLN A 27 7.49 -11.77 16.71
C GLN A 27 6.78 -10.43 16.80
N GLN A 28 6.53 -10.06 18.05
CA GLN A 28 6.57 -8.72 18.57
C GLN A 28 7.29 -7.79 17.59
N GLU A 29 6.52 -6.93 16.92
CA GLU A 29 7.07 -5.76 16.25
C GLU A 29 8.01 -5.02 17.23
N PRO A 30 9.14 -4.50 16.73
CA PRO A 30 10.00 -3.56 17.45
C PRO A 30 9.13 -2.50 18.14
N LYS A 31 9.25 -2.41 19.47
CA LYS A 31 8.66 -1.32 20.24
C LYS A 31 9.48 -0.06 19.99
N ASP A 32 9.27 0.54 18.84
CA ASP A 32 9.87 1.81 18.48
C ASP A 32 8.97 2.89 19.07
N ASN A 33 9.21 3.15 20.35
CA ASN A 33 9.04 4.43 21.04
C ASN A 33 7.99 5.41 20.47
N TYR A 34 6.70 5.04 20.55
CA TYR A 34 5.57 5.94 20.29
C TYR A 34 5.28 6.92 21.44
N THR A 35 6.16 7.01 22.45
CA THR A 35 5.95 7.89 23.61
C THR A 35 6.47 9.30 23.36
N GLU A 36 7.37 9.51 22.40
CA GLU A 36 7.87 10.85 22.06
C GLU A 36 7.06 11.53 20.93
N VAL A 37 6.20 10.77 20.23
CA VAL A 37 5.26 11.34 19.24
C VAL A 37 3.91 11.72 19.85
N SER A 38 3.64 11.37 21.11
CA SER A 38 2.43 11.82 21.81
C SER A 38 2.51 13.26 22.32
N GLU A 39 3.72 13.81 22.52
CA GLU A 39 3.87 15.18 23.03
C GLU A 39 3.92 16.23 21.89
N LEU A 40 4.30 15.85 20.66
CA LEU A 40 4.12 16.70 19.47
C LEU A 40 2.71 16.63 18.88
N ALA A 41 1.92 15.59 19.20
CA ALA A 41 0.53 15.46 18.75
C ALA A 41 -0.44 16.40 19.47
N GLU A 42 -0.03 17.03 20.58
CA GLU A 42 -0.88 17.99 21.30
C GLU A 42 -0.76 19.41 20.77
N GLN A 43 0.32 19.77 20.06
CA GLN A 43 0.50 21.12 19.49
C GLN A 43 -0.21 21.36 18.15
N THR A 44 -0.82 20.34 17.54
CA THR A 44 -1.65 20.52 16.33
C THR A 44 -3.16 20.50 16.62
N LYS A 45 -3.56 20.63 17.89
CA LYS A 45 -4.98 20.60 18.34
C LYS A 45 -5.67 21.96 18.40
N SER A 46 -5.04 23.02 17.89
CA SER A 46 -5.62 24.35 17.69
C SER A 46 -5.19 24.84 16.30
N GLU A 47 -6.01 24.99 15.27
CA GLU A 47 -7.45 25.19 15.15
C GLU A 47 -7.93 24.41 13.91
N SER A 48 -8.65 23.30 14.10
CA SER A 48 -9.51 22.76 13.05
C SER A 48 -10.90 23.40 13.21
N ASN A 49 -10.99 24.68 12.85
CA ASN A 49 -12.26 25.33 12.60
C ASN A 49 -12.70 24.91 11.19
N ASN A 50 -13.46 23.82 11.14
CA ASN A 50 -13.99 23.22 9.92
C ASN A 50 -14.71 24.27 9.06
N THR A 51 -13.99 24.82 8.10
CA THR A 51 -14.51 25.55 6.96
C THR A 51 -14.19 24.69 5.74
N PRO A 52 -15.13 24.45 4.80
CA PRO A 52 -14.93 23.60 3.61
C PRO A 52 -13.82 24.07 2.63
N GLU A 53 -13.03 25.08 2.99
CA GLU A 53 -12.22 25.88 2.07
C GLU A 53 -10.73 25.51 2.07
N GLN A 54 -10.26 24.60 2.94
CA GLN A 54 -8.84 24.21 2.97
C GLN A 54 -8.49 23.00 2.07
N ASN A 55 -9.49 22.41 1.40
CA ASN A 55 -9.31 21.49 0.26
C ASN A 55 -9.78 22.16 -1.05
N ALA A 56 -9.68 23.48 -1.16
CA ALA A 56 -10.03 24.22 -2.36
C ALA A 56 -8.97 24.02 -3.45
N GLY A 57 -8.93 22.83 -4.07
CA GLY A 57 -8.03 22.57 -5.20
C GLY A 57 -8.03 21.14 -5.70
N PHE A 58 -8.41 20.16 -4.87
CA PHE A 58 -8.35 18.75 -5.26
C PHE A 58 -9.75 18.14 -5.38
N THR A 59 -10.33 18.20 -6.59
CA THR A 59 -11.49 17.38 -6.93
C THR A 59 -10.99 16.02 -7.45
N PRO A 60 -11.22 14.91 -6.74
CA PRO A 60 -10.78 13.60 -7.21
C PRO A 60 -11.47 13.27 -8.54
N GLN A 61 -10.65 13.04 -9.57
CA GLN A 61 -11.12 12.64 -10.88
C GLN A 61 -11.25 11.11 -10.92
N VAL A 62 -12.48 10.61 -11.02
CA VAL A 62 -12.77 9.17 -11.04
C VAL A 62 -13.24 8.78 -12.43
N PHE A 63 -12.58 7.80 -13.04
CA PHE A 63 -12.92 7.28 -14.34
C PHE A 63 -13.06 5.76 -14.30
N PHE A 64 -13.92 5.25 -15.18
CA PHE A 64 -14.03 3.81 -15.42
C PHE A 64 -13.25 3.43 -16.67
N ALA A 65 -12.32 2.49 -16.51
CA ALA A 65 -11.61 1.93 -17.65
C ALA A 65 -12.59 1.14 -18.53
N THR A 66 -12.64 1.47 -19.82
CA THR A 66 -13.44 0.76 -20.83
C THR A 66 -12.71 -0.44 -21.41
N SER A 67 -11.38 -0.40 -21.43
CA SER A 67 -10.54 -1.53 -21.81
C SER A 67 -9.20 -1.47 -21.09
N VAL A 68 -8.60 -2.65 -20.90
CA VAL A 68 -7.28 -2.83 -20.32
C VAL A 68 -6.51 -3.79 -21.22
N SER A 69 -5.30 -3.40 -21.60
CA SER A 69 -4.43 -4.23 -22.41
C SER A 69 -3.88 -5.43 -21.62
N PRO A 70 -3.56 -6.55 -22.29
CA PRO A 70 -2.90 -7.67 -21.63
C PRO A 70 -1.53 -7.26 -21.09
N ALA A 71 -1.25 -7.60 -19.84
CA ALA A 71 0.07 -7.41 -19.25
C ALA A 71 1.12 -8.21 -20.02
N LYS A 72 2.20 -7.54 -20.42
CA LYS A 72 3.37 -8.16 -21.05
C LYS A 72 4.61 -7.74 -20.28
N PRO A 73 5.53 -8.68 -19.95
CA PRO A 73 6.79 -8.32 -19.32
C PRO A 73 7.51 -7.21 -20.10
N GLY A 74 8.07 -6.24 -19.38
CA GLY A 74 8.81 -5.12 -19.97
C GLY A 74 7.96 -4.04 -20.65
N ASN A 75 6.62 -4.13 -20.60
CA ASN A 75 5.73 -3.11 -21.14
C ASN A 75 4.77 -2.62 -20.05
N LEU A 76 4.49 -1.31 -20.05
CA LEU A 76 3.45 -0.73 -19.20
C LEU A 76 2.07 -1.22 -19.65
N VAL A 77 1.23 -1.61 -18.69
CA VAL A 77 -0.17 -1.92 -18.98
C VAL A 77 -0.87 -0.63 -19.38
N ASP A 78 -1.47 -0.66 -20.56
CA ASP A 78 -2.30 0.42 -21.05
C ASP A 78 -3.78 0.19 -20.73
N PHE A 79 -4.50 1.28 -20.54
CA PHE A 79 -5.94 1.28 -20.34
C PHE A 79 -6.57 2.50 -20.99
N VAL A 80 -7.83 2.34 -21.38
CA VAL A 80 -8.62 3.35 -22.08
C VAL A 80 -9.80 3.73 -21.22
N TRP A 81 -10.16 5.01 -21.19
CA TRP A 81 -11.40 5.49 -20.58
C TRP A 81 -12.09 6.50 -21.49
N LYS A 82 -13.39 6.73 -21.22
CA LYS A 82 -14.17 7.77 -21.91
C LYS A 82 -14.58 8.84 -20.91
N GLN A 83 -14.37 10.09 -21.28
CA GLN A 83 -14.81 11.26 -20.54
C GLN A 83 -15.37 12.27 -21.54
N ASP A 84 -16.57 12.79 -21.28
CA ASP A 84 -17.25 13.79 -22.13
C ASP A 84 -17.36 13.38 -23.61
N GLY A 85 -17.60 12.08 -23.86
CA GLY A 85 -17.69 11.51 -25.20
C GLY A 85 -16.34 11.34 -25.92
N LYS A 86 -15.25 11.80 -25.32
CA LYS A 86 -13.88 11.64 -25.82
C LYS A 86 -13.21 10.41 -25.21
N GLU A 87 -12.45 9.70 -26.02
CA GLU A 87 -11.65 8.57 -25.60
C GLU A 87 -10.23 9.03 -25.22
N PHE A 88 -9.72 8.48 -24.13
CA PHE A 88 -8.40 8.75 -23.60
C PHE A 88 -7.67 7.44 -23.34
N LYS A 89 -6.36 7.45 -23.53
CA LYS A 89 -5.49 6.30 -23.40
C LYS A 89 -4.35 6.65 -22.46
N PHE A 90 -4.06 5.78 -21.51
CA PHE A 90 -3.10 6.07 -20.44
C PHE A 90 -1.71 6.34 -20.98
N SER A 91 -1.22 5.52 -21.92
CA SER A 91 0.10 5.69 -22.52
C SER A 91 0.30 7.04 -23.22
N ASP A 92 -0.75 7.59 -23.83
CA ASP A 92 -0.72 8.91 -24.46
C ASP A 92 -0.70 10.03 -23.41
N TYR A 93 -1.37 9.82 -22.27
CA TYR A 93 -1.43 10.78 -21.16
C TYR A 93 -0.08 10.92 -20.43
N VAL A 94 0.65 9.81 -20.26
CA VAL A 94 1.90 9.78 -19.48
C VAL A 94 3.18 9.91 -20.30
N LYS A 95 3.06 10.06 -21.62
CA LYS A 95 4.22 10.08 -22.52
C LYS A 95 5.18 11.22 -22.17
N GLY A 96 6.42 10.86 -21.82
CA GLY A 96 7.47 11.82 -21.46
C GLY A 96 7.36 12.40 -20.05
N LYS A 97 6.43 11.89 -19.23
CA LYS A 97 6.24 12.30 -17.84
C LYS A 97 6.80 11.26 -16.88
N ILE A 98 7.19 11.70 -15.69
CA ILE A 98 7.42 10.83 -14.54
C ILE A 98 6.06 10.50 -13.94
N VAL A 99 5.80 9.22 -13.69
CA VAL A 99 4.48 8.74 -13.22
C VAL A 99 4.62 8.10 -11.85
N LEU A 100 3.85 8.58 -10.87
CA LEU A 100 3.66 7.90 -9.60
C LEU A 100 2.33 7.16 -9.61
N LEU A 101 2.39 5.83 -9.76
CA LEU A 101 1.21 4.97 -9.71
C LEU A 101 1.06 4.35 -8.32
N ASN A 102 0.06 4.79 -7.57
CA ASN A 102 -0.25 4.23 -6.25
C ASN A 102 -1.48 3.30 -6.29
N PHE A 103 -1.35 2.09 -5.77
CA PHE A 103 -2.45 1.12 -5.67
C PHE A 103 -2.94 1.05 -4.22
N TRP A 104 -4.17 1.51 -3.97
CA TRP A 104 -4.75 1.58 -2.62
C TRP A 104 -6.22 1.14 -2.60
N GLY A 105 -6.78 1.04 -1.39
CA GLY A 105 -8.19 0.76 -1.17
C GLY A 105 -8.72 1.48 0.07
N THR A 106 -10.02 1.79 0.08
CA THR A 106 -10.68 2.51 1.19
C THR A 106 -10.59 1.77 2.53
N TRP A 107 -10.45 0.45 2.47
CA TRP A 107 -10.29 -0.45 3.60
C TRP A 107 -8.85 -0.65 4.04
N CYS A 108 -7.86 0.02 3.43
CA CYS A 108 -6.44 -0.09 3.77
C CYS A 108 -6.02 1.06 4.72
N PRO A 109 -5.87 0.83 6.04
CA PRO A 109 -5.48 1.89 6.97
C PRO A 109 -4.10 2.51 6.72
N PRO A 110 -3.01 1.75 6.44
CA PRO A 110 -1.74 2.38 6.11
C PRO A 110 -1.82 3.21 4.82
N CYS A 111 -2.52 2.73 3.78
CA CYS A 111 -2.71 3.48 2.54
C CYS A 111 -3.51 4.78 2.71
N ARG A 112 -4.35 4.88 3.75
CA ARG A 112 -5.05 6.14 4.06
C ARG A 112 -4.15 7.13 4.80
N ARG A 113 -3.16 6.64 5.55
CA ARG A 113 -2.21 7.47 6.28
C ARG A 113 -1.19 8.15 5.36
N GLU A 114 -0.88 7.57 4.20
CA GLU A 114 0.02 8.16 3.17
C GLU A 114 -0.66 9.21 2.28
N ILE A 115 -1.99 9.31 2.25
CA ILE A 115 -2.70 10.26 1.37
C ILE A 115 -2.25 11.72 1.55
N PRO A 116 -2.07 12.24 2.78
CA PRO A 116 -1.56 13.60 2.98
C PRO A 116 -0.22 13.84 2.29
N ASP A 117 0.72 12.90 2.42
CA ASP A 117 2.04 13.00 1.80
C ASP A 117 1.93 12.98 0.26
N LEU A 118 1.01 12.18 -0.29
CA LEU A 118 0.74 12.15 -1.73
C LEU A 118 0.14 13.46 -2.25
N ILE A 119 -0.69 14.13 -1.44
CA ILE A 119 -1.24 15.46 -1.77
C ILE A 119 -0.12 16.51 -1.78
N GLU A 120 0.79 16.46 -0.80
CA GLU A 120 1.95 17.36 -0.74
C GLU A 120 2.84 17.19 -1.97
N VAL A 121 3.20 15.94 -2.32
CA VAL A 121 3.99 15.65 -3.52
C VAL A 121 3.32 16.16 -4.79
N HIS A 122 1.98 16.04 -4.90
CA HIS A 122 1.24 16.56 -6.05
C HIS A 122 1.35 18.09 -6.15
N GLN A 123 1.17 18.81 -5.03
CA GLN A 123 1.27 20.26 -4.97
C GLN A 123 2.69 20.76 -5.28
N GLU A 124 3.71 20.13 -4.70
CA GLU A 124 5.11 20.45 -4.99
C GLU A 124 5.51 20.16 -6.44
N SER A 125 4.76 19.30 -7.12
CA SER A 125 5.00 18.91 -8.51
C SER A 125 4.27 19.78 -9.53
N GLU A 126 3.50 20.78 -9.09
CA GLU A 126 2.84 21.72 -9.99
C GLU A 126 3.84 22.39 -10.95
N GLY A 127 3.47 22.42 -12.24
CA GLY A 127 4.31 22.95 -13.30
C GLY A 127 5.48 22.04 -13.74
N LYS A 128 5.61 20.83 -13.17
CA LYS A 128 6.61 19.83 -13.57
C LYS A 128 5.99 18.74 -14.45
N ASP A 129 6.84 17.99 -15.16
CA ASP A 129 6.44 16.79 -15.91
C ASP A 129 6.30 15.55 -15.00
N PHE A 130 5.52 15.69 -13.92
CA PHE A 130 5.22 14.64 -12.95
C PHE A 130 3.70 14.49 -12.80
N VAL A 131 3.20 13.26 -12.85
CA VAL A 131 1.77 12.91 -12.78
C VAL A 131 1.51 11.70 -11.90
#